data_AF-A0A0J7L1H8-F1
#
_entry.id   AF-A0A0J7L1H8-F1
#
_cell.length_a   1.000
_cell.length_b   1.000
_cell.length_c   1.000
_cell.angle_alpha   90.00
_cell.angle_beta   90.00
_cell.angle_gamma   90.00
#
_symmetry.space_group_name_H-M   'P 1'
#
loop_
_entity.id
_entity.type
_entity.pdbx_description
1 polymer ?
#
loop_
_entity_poly.entity_id
_entity_poly.type
_entity_poly.pdbx_seq_one_letter_code
_entity_poly.pdbx_strand_id
1 'polypeptide(L)'
;MSTDSIEKLYKNFGILADAKDKLVQHEKEYLEILTAVKGSPKEKRLASQFIARFFKHFPKLADQAIDAHLDLCEDEDMAIRKQAIKDLPSLCKDNKEHTARIADILAQLLQAEDSSELSVVHNSIMSLMKSDPKGTLSGFFSQIINGDDGTRERCIKFLATKLKAIGHDVITKEPEDLLIGECKKVLQDVTADEFHSIMEILAWTRLGSTVTGQQELVDITIEQAELSVPFKHTNVEQWNRLVQCIKHALPFFSSQIDSSKFVSYICVQVLPHLSLMTSPDGRDIQLELIKLLAELTVFCGNIEKPEDKVQQLYNTLITYMPLPPATEITDVPKLQFSHVECLMYAFHKLCKQTPEFLIKDPEQLKEFRLRLQYFARGIQGYIKKLREAISGKTEEELKSEENQLKVVALKTTNNINTLIKDLFHSPPSFKSIIHLSWKTPCNDKK
;
A
#
# COMPACT_ATOMS: atom_id res chain seq x y z
N MET A 1 -23.95 -51.96 -13.51
CA MET A 1 -23.03 -52.02 -12.36
C MET A 1 -23.03 -50.75 -11.51
N SER A 2 -23.24 -49.54 -12.07
CA SER A 2 -23.22 -48.27 -11.31
C SER A 2 -24.41 -48.03 -10.35
N THR A 3 -25.55 -48.70 -10.53
CA THR A 3 -26.74 -48.48 -9.68
C THR A 3 -26.57 -49.08 -8.28
N ASP A 4 -25.92 -50.24 -8.21
CA ASP A 4 -25.69 -51.00 -6.97
C ASP A 4 -24.70 -50.29 -6.04
N SER A 5 -23.67 -49.63 -6.60
CA SER A 5 -22.68 -48.90 -5.80
C SER A 5 -23.22 -47.58 -5.22
N ILE A 6 -24.11 -46.88 -5.94
CA ILE A 6 -24.80 -45.69 -5.43
C ILE A 6 -25.77 -46.07 -4.29
N GLU A 7 -26.54 -47.13 -4.46
CA GLU A 7 -27.42 -47.65 -3.41
C GLU A 7 -26.63 -48.05 -2.16
N LYS A 8 -25.46 -48.68 -2.35
CA LYS A 8 -24.54 -49.01 -1.26
C LYS A 8 -24.06 -47.77 -0.50
N LEU A 9 -23.71 -46.68 -1.20
CA LEU A 9 -23.32 -45.43 -0.56
C LEU A 9 -24.45 -44.83 0.29
N TYR A 10 -25.68 -44.80 -0.22
CA TYR A 10 -26.83 -44.34 0.57
C TYR A 10 -27.12 -45.24 1.76
N LYS A 11 -26.94 -46.55 1.63
CA LYS A 11 -27.06 -47.50 2.74
C LYS A 11 -26.02 -47.22 3.82
N ASN A 12 -24.75 -47.03 3.44
CA ASN A 12 -23.68 -46.69 4.38
C ASN A 12 -23.94 -45.35 5.06
N PHE A 13 -24.40 -44.35 4.31
CA PHE A 13 -24.85 -43.07 4.87
C PHE A 13 -25.96 -43.24 5.90
N GLY A 14 -26.98 -44.06 5.60
CA GLY A 14 -28.09 -44.34 6.50
C GLY A 14 -27.61 -44.99 7.80
N ILE A 15 -26.75 -46.00 7.70
CA ILE A 15 -26.14 -46.66 8.87
C ILE A 15 -25.42 -45.65 9.77
N LEU A 16 -24.57 -44.80 9.18
CA LEU A 16 -23.84 -43.78 9.92
C LEU A 16 -24.75 -42.71 10.53
N ALA A 17 -25.78 -42.28 9.79
CA ALA A 17 -26.74 -41.29 10.27
C ALA A 17 -27.60 -41.81 11.44
N ASP A 18 -27.96 -43.10 11.43
CA ASP A 18 -28.81 -43.73 12.45
C ASP A 18 -28.03 -44.21 13.68
N ALA A 19 -26.71 -44.39 13.57
CA ALA A 19 -25.86 -44.94 14.61
C ALA A 19 -25.73 -44.07 15.88
N LYS A 20 -26.03 -42.76 15.81
CA LYS A 20 -25.94 -41.80 16.93
C LYS A 20 -24.60 -41.95 17.70
N ASP A 21 -24.64 -42.33 18.98
CA ASP A 21 -23.47 -42.49 19.85
C ASP A 21 -22.58 -43.69 19.48
N LYS A 22 -23.04 -44.58 18.59
CA LYS A 22 -22.31 -45.77 18.14
C LYS A 22 -21.58 -45.59 16.82
N LEU A 23 -21.50 -44.35 16.30
CA LEU A 23 -20.84 -44.02 15.03
C LEU A 23 -19.42 -44.62 14.89
N VAL A 24 -18.64 -44.61 15.98
CA VAL A 24 -17.26 -45.14 16.00
C VAL A 24 -17.22 -46.65 15.72
N GLN A 25 -18.30 -47.39 15.94
CA GLN A 25 -18.39 -48.83 15.65
C GLN A 25 -18.59 -49.13 14.16
N HIS A 26 -18.89 -48.10 13.35
CA HIS A 26 -19.17 -48.19 11.92
C HIS A 26 -18.02 -47.61 11.06
N GLU A 27 -16.79 -47.82 11.52
CA GLU A 27 -15.57 -47.38 10.82
C GLU A 27 -15.48 -47.98 9.40
N LYS A 28 -15.95 -49.23 9.23
CA LYS A 28 -15.97 -49.92 7.94
C LYS A 28 -16.84 -49.20 6.92
N GLU A 29 -18.04 -48.78 7.30
CA GLU A 29 -18.97 -48.07 6.43
C GLU A 29 -18.40 -46.71 6.02
N TYR A 30 -17.69 -46.03 6.92
CA TYR A 30 -17.00 -44.78 6.58
C TYR A 30 -15.82 -45.02 5.64
N LEU A 31 -15.00 -46.05 5.85
CA LEU A 31 -13.93 -46.45 4.92
C LEU A 31 -14.46 -46.74 3.52
N GLU A 32 -15.60 -47.41 3.39
CA GLU A 32 -16.23 -47.65 2.09
C GLU A 32 -16.64 -46.35 1.41
N ILE A 33 -17.13 -45.35 2.16
CA ILE A 33 -17.40 -44.00 1.64
C ILE A 33 -16.10 -43.34 1.15
N LEU A 34 -14.99 -43.45 1.91
CA LEU A 34 -13.70 -42.89 1.49
C LEU A 34 -13.22 -43.53 0.17
N THR A 35 -13.46 -44.83 -0.05
CA THR A 35 -13.04 -45.50 -1.29
C THR A 35 -13.85 -45.08 -2.52
N ALA A 36 -15.05 -44.54 -2.33
CA ALA A 36 -15.95 -44.17 -3.43
C ALA A 36 -15.51 -42.93 -4.23
N VAL A 37 -14.47 -42.23 -3.77
CA VAL A 37 -13.82 -41.14 -4.53
C VAL A 37 -13.17 -41.63 -5.82
N LYS A 38 -12.98 -42.95 -5.96
CA LYS A 38 -12.48 -43.63 -7.17
C LYS A 38 -13.61 -44.16 -8.07
N GLY A 39 -14.87 -43.90 -7.72
CA GLY A 39 -16.05 -44.41 -8.41
C GLY A 39 -16.49 -43.57 -9.62
N SER A 40 -17.75 -43.74 -10.03
CA SER A 40 -18.36 -42.92 -11.09
C SER A 40 -18.58 -41.46 -10.65
N PRO A 41 -18.81 -40.51 -11.59
CA PRO A 41 -19.08 -39.10 -11.25
C PRO A 41 -20.18 -38.88 -10.20
N LYS A 42 -21.21 -39.74 -10.19
CA LYS A 42 -22.28 -39.68 -9.18
C LYS A 42 -21.80 -40.15 -7.80
N GLU A 43 -21.00 -41.20 -7.76
CA GLU A 43 -20.42 -41.73 -6.51
C GLU A 43 -19.46 -40.72 -5.89
N LYS A 44 -18.58 -40.11 -6.71
CA LYS A 44 -17.64 -39.06 -6.28
C LYS A 44 -18.35 -37.86 -5.65
N ARG A 45 -19.43 -37.38 -6.27
CA ARG A 45 -20.24 -36.27 -5.73
C ARG A 45 -20.89 -36.60 -4.40
N LEU A 46 -21.36 -37.84 -4.22
CA LEU A 46 -21.92 -38.32 -2.95
C LEU A 46 -20.82 -38.50 -1.90
N ALA A 47 -19.68 -39.06 -2.29
CA ALA A 47 -18.52 -39.25 -1.42
C ALA A 47 -18.07 -37.92 -0.81
N SER A 48 -17.88 -36.85 -1.60
CA SER A 48 -17.55 -35.50 -1.10
C SER A 48 -18.43 -35.07 0.08
N GLN A 49 -19.75 -35.17 -0.07
CA GLN A 49 -20.71 -34.73 0.94
C GLN A 49 -20.68 -35.65 2.17
N PHE A 50 -20.56 -36.96 1.95
CA PHE A 50 -20.62 -37.95 3.02
C PHE A 50 -19.33 -37.97 3.86
N ILE A 51 -18.16 -37.84 3.21
CA ILE A 51 -16.87 -37.69 3.86
C ILE A 51 -16.96 -36.54 4.85
N ALA A 52 -17.36 -35.36 4.37
CA ALA A 52 -17.43 -34.15 5.17
C ALA A 52 -18.45 -34.23 6.31
N ARG A 53 -19.59 -34.88 6.07
CA ARG A 53 -20.67 -35.02 7.07
C ARG A 53 -20.24 -35.79 8.31
N PHE A 54 -19.45 -36.85 8.14
CA PHE A 54 -19.09 -37.76 9.24
C PHE A 54 -17.66 -37.60 9.74
N PHE A 55 -16.84 -36.78 9.09
CA PHE A 55 -15.41 -36.57 9.35
C PHE A 55 -15.05 -36.47 10.85
N LYS A 56 -15.72 -35.60 11.60
CA LYS A 56 -15.47 -35.38 13.04
C LYS A 56 -15.62 -36.61 13.94
N HIS A 57 -16.33 -37.64 13.48
CA HIS A 57 -16.60 -38.85 14.26
C HIS A 57 -15.50 -39.91 14.11
N PHE A 58 -14.58 -39.74 13.15
CA PHE A 58 -13.54 -40.71 12.82
C PHE A 58 -12.15 -40.07 12.84
N PRO A 59 -11.67 -39.54 13.99
CA PRO A 59 -10.38 -38.85 14.07
C PRO A 59 -9.18 -39.73 13.66
N LYS A 60 -9.28 -41.06 13.85
CA LYS A 60 -8.25 -42.01 13.41
C LYS A 60 -8.11 -42.12 11.89
N LEU A 61 -9.16 -41.73 11.16
CA LEU A 61 -9.21 -41.74 9.70
C LEU A 61 -9.10 -40.33 9.11
N ALA A 62 -8.77 -39.32 9.93
CA ALA A 62 -8.79 -37.92 9.50
C ALA A 62 -7.86 -37.67 8.30
N ASP A 63 -6.61 -38.14 8.35
CA ASP A 63 -5.66 -37.97 7.25
C ASP A 63 -6.15 -38.66 5.97
N GLN A 64 -6.61 -39.91 6.08
CA GLN A 64 -7.14 -40.65 4.93
C GLN A 64 -8.40 -40.00 4.35
N ALA A 65 -9.27 -39.43 5.19
CA ALA A 65 -10.48 -38.74 4.75
C ALA A 65 -10.15 -37.41 4.07
N ILE A 66 -9.16 -36.66 4.58
CA ILE A 66 -8.65 -35.46 3.92
C ILE A 66 -8.06 -35.84 2.57
N ASP A 67 -7.13 -36.79 2.51
CA ASP A 67 -6.48 -37.19 1.26
C ASP A 67 -7.50 -37.67 0.21
N ALA A 68 -8.48 -38.49 0.61
CA ALA A 68 -9.56 -38.92 -0.28
C ALA A 68 -10.42 -37.74 -0.77
N HIS A 69 -10.64 -36.71 0.06
CA HIS A 69 -11.37 -35.51 -0.34
C HIS A 69 -10.53 -34.64 -1.29
N LEU A 70 -9.21 -34.61 -1.12
CA LEU A 70 -8.29 -33.89 -2.02
C LEU A 70 -8.19 -34.54 -3.39
N ASP A 71 -8.24 -35.88 -3.48
CA ASP A 71 -8.38 -36.57 -4.77
C ASP A 71 -9.58 -36.04 -5.57
N LEU A 72 -10.68 -35.64 -4.89
CA LEU A 72 -11.85 -35.05 -5.55
C LEU A 72 -11.63 -33.57 -5.94
N CYS A 73 -10.81 -32.83 -5.20
CA CYS A 73 -10.41 -31.47 -5.55
C CYS A 73 -9.52 -31.44 -6.80
N GLU A 74 -8.88 -32.55 -7.15
CA GLU A 74 -8.02 -32.70 -8.33
C GLU A 74 -8.69 -33.51 -9.47
N ASP A 75 -10.00 -33.75 -9.39
CA ASP A 75 -10.74 -34.56 -10.36
C ASP A 75 -10.74 -33.95 -11.77
N GLU A 76 -10.76 -34.80 -12.81
CA GLU A 76 -10.87 -34.34 -14.21
C GLU A 76 -12.18 -33.59 -14.48
N ASP A 77 -13.29 -33.96 -13.83
CA ASP A 77 -14.58 -33.26 -13.93
C ASP A 77 -14.59 -32.02 -13.01
N MET A 78 -14.56 -30.84 -13.63
CA MET A 78 -14.66 -29.54 -12.95
C MET A 78 -15.88 -29.42 -12.03
N ALA A 79 -17.01 -30.05 -12.36
CA ALA A 79 -18.19 -30.02 -11.50
C ALA A 79 -17.97 -30.81 -10.19
N ILE A 80 -17.14 -31.85 -10.22
CA ILE A 80 -16.73 -32.61 -9.03
C ILE A 80 -15.74 -31.77 -8.21
N ARG A 81 -14.71 -31.21 -8.84
CA ARG A 81 -13.75 -30.31 -8.16
C ARG A 81 -14.46 -29.18 -7.43
N LYS A 82 -15.35 -28.46 -8.12
CA LYS A 82 -16.13 -27.35 -7.53
C LYS A 82 -16.97 -27.81 -6.34
N GLN A 83 -17.59 -28.99 -6.40
CA GLN A 83 -18.35 -29.52 -5.28
C GLN A 83 -17.42 -29.86 -4.09
N ALA A 84 -16.30 -30.54 -4.35
CA ALA A 84 -15.33 -30.90 -3.33
C ALA A 84 -14.72 -29.67 -2.64
N ILE A 85 -14.30 -28.66 -3.42
CA ILE A 85 -13.76 -27.39 -2.93
C ILE A 85 -14.78 -26.67 -2.04
N LYS A 86 -16.05 -26.62 -2.46
CA LYS A 86 -17.13 -26.00 -1.69
C LYS A 86 -17.36 -26.69 -0.34
N ASP A 87 -17.12 -27.99 -0.27
CA ASP A 87 -17.33 -28.80 0.92
C ASP A 87 -16.13 -28.76 1.88
N LEU A 88 -14.92 -28.37 1.43
CA LEU A 88 -13.70 -28.30 2.26
C LEU A 88 -13.88 -27.56 3.60
N PRO A 89 -14.52 -26.38 3.67
CA PRO A 89 -14.67 -25.67 4.94
C PRO A 89 -15.48 -26.45 5.98
N SER A 90 -16.35 -27.37 5.54
CA SER A 90 -17.17 -28.16 6.46
C SER A 90 -16.37 -29.22 7.24
N LEU A 91 -15.21 -29.65 6.73
CA LEU A 91 -14.27 -30.51 7.45
C LEU A 91 -13.71 -29.84 8.72
N CYS A 92 -13.60 -28.51 8.69
CA CYS A 92 -12.97 -27.71 9.75
C CYS A 92 -13.97 -27.21 10.81
N LYS A 93 -15.29 -27.33 10.55
CA LYS A 93 -16.33 -26.74 11.40
C LYS A 93 -16.23 -27.19 12.86
N ASP A 94 -16.00 -28.49 13.06
CA ASP A 94 -15.89 -29.11 14.38
C ASP A 94 -14.45 -29.59 14.69
N ASN A 95 -13.51 -29.48 13.75
CA ASN A 95 -12.12 -29.97 13.88
C ASN A 95 -11.13 -28.87 13.46
N LYS A 96 -10.91 -27.89 14.33
CA LYS A 96 -10.11 -26.70 14.01
C LYS A 96 -8.61 -27.01 13.83
N GLU A 97 -8.11 -28.14 14.33
CA GLU A 97 -6.71 -28.54 14.12
C GLU A 97 -6.35 -28.70 12.63
N HIS A 98 -7.33 -28.96 11.76
CA HIS A 98 -7.10 -29.14 10.32
C HIS A 98 -7.27 -27.84 9.52
N THR A 99 -7.78 -26.76 10.11
CA THR A 99 -8.07 -25.50 9.40
C THR A 99 -6.84 -25.00 8.63
N ALA A 100 -5.67 -24.97 9.26
CA ALA A 100 -4.45 -24.48 8.61
C ALA A 100 -4.07 -25.30 7.38
N ARG A 101 -4.16 -26.64 7.46
CA ARG A 101 -3.90 -27.53 6.32
C ARG A 101 -4.90 -27.29 5.19
N ILE A 102 -6.20 -27.21 5.51
CA ILE A 102 -7.24 -26.97 4.49
C ILE A 102 -7.12 -25.56 3.88
N ALA A 103 -6.74 -24.56 4.66
CA ALA A 103 -6.49 -23.21 4.17
C ALA A 103 -5.28 -23.14 3.23
N ASP A 104 -4.21 -23.88 3.54
CA ASP A 104 -3.01 -24.02 2.70
C ASP A 104 -3.36 -24.61 1.32
N ILE A 105 -4.19 -25.66 1.29
CA ILE A 105 -4.70 -26.25 0.04
C ILE A 105 -5.57 -25.26 -0.74
N LEU A 106 -6.52 -24.60 -0.06
CA LEU A 106 -7.38 -23.59 -0.70
C LEU A 106 -6.57 -22.41 -1.27
N ALA A 107 -5.46 -22.06 -0.63
CA ALA A 107 -4.52 -21.06 -1.11
C ALA A 107 -3.85 -21.51 -2.42
N GLN A 108 -3.39 -22.76 -2.53
CA GLN A 108 -2.86 -23.31 -3.78
C GLN A 108 -3.92 -23.29 -4.90
N LEU A 109 -5.18 -23.61 -4.57
CA LEU A 109 -6.29 -23.59 -5.52
C LEU A 109 -6.67 -22.17 -6.02
N LEU A 110 -6.11 -21.09 -5.45
CA LEU A 110 -6.26 -19.74 -6.02
C LEU A 110 -5.63 -19.58 -7.41
N GLN A 111 -4.82 -20.56 -7.84
CA GLN A 111 -4.28 -20.61 -9.19
C GLN A 111 -5.27 -21.14 -10.25
N ALA A 112 -6.48 -21.54 -9.87
CA ALA A 112 -7.47 -22.05 -10.82
C ALA A 112 -7.70 -21.07 -12.00
N GLU A 113 -7.52 -21.57 -13.23
CA GLU A 113 -7.67 -20.77 -14.45
C GLU A 113 -9.15 -20.48 -14.78
N ASP A 114 -10.05 -21.41 -14.45
CA ASP A 114 -11.47 -21.22 -14.67
C ASP A 114 -12.07 -20.27 -13.63
N SER A 115 -12.66 -19.17 -14.12
CA SER A 115 -13.26 -18.13 -13.28
C SER A 115 -14.40 -18.65 -12.38
N SER A 116 -15.14 -19.67 -12.82
CA SER A 116 -16.27 -20.22 -12.08
C SER A 116 -15.80 -21.14 -10.94
N GLU A 117 -14.68 -21.84 -11.15
CA GLU A 117 -13.98 -22.62 -10.12
C GLU A 117 -13.29 -21.71 -9.11
N LEU A 118 -12.55 -20.70 -9.58
CA LEU A 118 -11.90 -19.70 -8.72
C LEU A 118 -12.91 -18.97 -7.81
N SER A 119 -14.11 -18.69 -8.32
CA SER A 119 -15.20 -18.14 -7.49
C SER A 119 -15.59 -19.06 -6.33
N VAL A 120 -15.60 -20.38 -6.54
CA VAL A 120 -15.88 -21.35 -5.49
C VAL A 120 -14.74 -21.41 -4.47
N VAL A 121 -13.48 -21.35 -4.93
CA VAL A 121 -12.30 -21.27 -4.06
C VAL A 121 -12.39 -20.03 -3.15
N HIS A 122 -12.65 -18.85 -3.73
CA HIS A 122 -12.83 -17.62 -2.97
C HIS A 122 -13.92 -17.73 -1.91
N ASN A 123 -15.09 -18.26 -2.26
CA ASN A 123 -16.19 -18.41 -1.30
C ASN A 123 -15.85 -19.40 -0.18
N SER A 124 -15.09 -20.45 -0.49
CA SER A 124 -14.66 -21.47 0.47
C SER A 124 -13.66 -20.88 1.47
N ILE A 125 -12.68 -20.10 0.99
CA ILE A 125 -11.75 -19.35 1.86
C ILE A 125 -12.51 -18.36 2.74
N MET A 126 -13.46 -17.60 2.17
CA MET A 126 -14.28 -16.65 2.95
C MET A 126 -15.10 -17.36 4.04
N SER A 127 -15.61 -18.56 3.76
CA SER A 127 -16.30 -19.38 4.76
C SER A 127 -15.36 -19.83 5.87
N LEU A 128 -14.14 -20.26 5.52
CA LEU A 128 -13.15 -20.72 6.48
C LEU A 128 -12.66 -19.57 7.37
N MET A 129 -12.38 -18.41 6.77
CA MET A 129 -11.98 -17.20 7.48
C MET A 129 -13.02 -16.73 8.50
N LYS A 130 -14.33 -16.88 8.19
CA LYS A 130 -15.42 -16.56 9.14
C LYS A 130 -15.52 -17.54 10.29
N SER A 131 -15.14 -18.80 10.08
CA SER A 131 -15.26 -19.87 11.08
C SER A 131 -14.02 -19.97 11.98
N ASP A 132 -12.84 -19.84 11.40
CA ASP A 132 -11.54 -19.92 12.08
C ASP A 132 -10.51 -19.04 11.35
N PRO A 133 -10.54 -17.72 11.59
CA PRO A 133 -9.66 -16.77 10.91
C PRO A 133 -8.18 -17.03 11.22
N LYS A 134 -7.84 -17.43 12.45
CA LYS A 134 -6.46 -17.70 12.85
C LYS A 134 -5.88 -18.90 12.11
N GLY A 135 -6.61 -20.01 12.06
CA GLY A 135 -6.21 -21.19 11.29
C GLY A 135 -6.10 -20.88 9.80
N THR A 136 -7.05 -20.10 9.26
CA THR A 136 -7.04 -19.71 7.84
C THR A 136 -5.82 -18.86 7.48
N LEU A 137 -5.54 -17.82 8.28
CA LEU A 137 -4.36 -16.97 8.08
C LEU A 137 -3.06 -17.77 8.20
N SER A 138 -2.99 -18.72 9.13
CA SER A 138 -1.80 -19.58 9.28
C SER A 138 -1.51 -20.39 8.01
N GLY A 139 -2.54 -20.98 7.39
CA GLY A 139 -2.39 -21.70 6.12
C GLY A 139 -2.03 -20.79 4.95
N PHE A 140 -2.61 -19.59 4.89
CA PHE A 140 -2.27 -18.58 3.88
C PHE A 140 -0.81 -18.13 3.99
N PHE A 141 -0.33 -17.81 5.19
CA PHE A 141 1.04 -17.37 5.37
C PHE A 141 2.06 -18.50 5.21
N SER A 142 1.69 -19.76 5.45
CA SER A 142 2.50 -20.92 5.05
C SER A 142 2.82 -20.88 3.55
N GLN A 143 1.82 -20.65 2.70
CA GLN A 143 1.98 -20.52 1.25
C GLN A 143 2.68 -19.22 0.83
N ILE A 144 2.39 -18.10 1.48
CA ILE A 144 3.09 -16.83 1.16
C ILE A 144 4.59 -16.94 1.45
N ILE A 145 4.99 -17.63 2.53
CA ILE A 145 6.38 -17.71 2.96
C ILE A 145 7.15 -18.85 2.25
N ASN A 146 6.50 -20.01 2.06
CA ASN A 146 7.18 -21.22 1.57
C ASN A 146 6.67 -21.76 0.23
N GLY A 147 5.58 -21.20 -0.30
CA GLY A 147 4.98 -21.62 -1.56
C GLY A 147 5.71 -21.07 -2.78
N ASP A 148 5.18 -21.35 -3.97
CA ASP A 148 5.67 -20.78 -5.23
C ASP A 148 5.20 -19.34 -5.42
N ASP A 149 5.90 -18.58 -6.27
CA ASP A 149 5.63 -17.17 -6.56
C ASP A 149 4.18 -16.92 -7.03
N GLY A 150 3.61 -17.85 -7.80
CA GLY A 150 2.24 -17.76 -8.30
C GLY A 150 1.22 -17.86 -7.17
N THR A 151 1.36 -18.84 -6.27
CA THR A 151 0.50 -18.95 -5.08
C THR A 151 0.67 -17.74 -4.17
N ARG A 152 1.91 -17.32 -3.93
CA ARG A 152 2.25 -16.19 -3.07
C ARG A 152 1.56 -14.89 -3.51
N GLU A 153 1.69 -14.54 -4.79
CA GLU A 153 1.05 -13.34 -5.36
C GLU A 153 -0.48 -13.38 -5.16
N ARG A 154 -1.09 -14.53 -5.47
CA ARG A 154 -2.55 -14.73 -5.36
C ARG A 154 -3.03 -14.62 -3.92
N CYS A 155 -2.29 -15.15 -2.96
CA CYS A 155 -2.62 -15.06 -1.54
C CYS A 155 -2.57 -13.62 -1.03
N ILE A 156 -1.49 -12.89 -1.32
CA ILE A 156 -1.33 -11.48 -0.92
C ILE A 156 -2.46 -10.64 -1.50
N LYS A 157 -2.75 -10.81 -2.80
CA LYS A 157 -3.83 -10.10 -3.49
C LYS A 157 -5.21 -10.45 -2.95
N PHE A 158 -5.44 -11.72 -2.59
CA PHE A 158 -6.68 -12.13 -1.95
C PHE A 158 -6.85 -11.41 -0.61
N LEU A 159 -5.85 -11.41 0.25
CA LEU A 159 -5.91 -10.72 1.55
C LEU A 159 -6.15 -9.21 1.38
N ALA A 160 -5.36 -8.53 0.55
CA ALA A 160 -5.49 -7.09 0.31
C ALA A 160 -6.90 -6.69 -0.16
N THR A 161 -7.52 -7.51 -1.00
CA THR A 161 -8.84 -7.21 -1.58
C THR A 161 -10.03 -7.69 -0.72
N LYS A 162 -9.87 -8.75 0.07
CA LYS A 162 -10.99 -9.40 0.78
C LYS A 162 -11.09 -9.08 2.26
N LEU A 163 -10.00 -8.65 2.92
CA LEU A 163 -10.04 -8.34 4.37
C LEU A 163 -11.11 -7.30 4.72
N LYS A 164 -11.26 -6.24 3.91
CA LYS A 164 -12.31 -5.23 4.10
C LYS A 164 -13.73 -5.81 4.08
N ALA A 165 -13.96 -6.85 3.26
CA ALA A 165 -15.26 -7.51 3.16
C ALA A 165 -15.49 -8.54 4.29
N ILE A 166 -14.42 -9.03 4.91
CA ILE A 166 -14.47 -9.93 6.07
C ILE A 166 -14.86 -9.14 7.33
N GLY A 167 -14.27 -7.96 7.53
CA GLY A 167 -14.60 -7.06 8.64
C GLY A 167 -13.81 -7.33 9.93
N HIS A 168 -13.78 -6.32 10.81
CA HIS A 168 -13.10 -6.37 12.11
C HIS A 168 -13.85 -7.21 13.16
N ASP A 169 -15.11 -7.55 12.89
CA ASP A 169 -15.91 -8.46 13.71
C ASP A 169 -15.43 -9.91 13.61
N VAL A 170 -14.85 -10.29 12.46
CA VAL A 170 -14.23 -11.60 12.23
C VAL A 170 -12.74 -11.57 12.57
N ILE A 171 -12.00 -10.59 12.03
CA ILE A 171 -10.57 -10.40 12.32
C ILE A 171 -10.42 -9.65 13.64
N THR A 172 -10.66 -10.38 14.73
CA THR A 172 -10.49 -9.90 16.10
C THR A 172 -9.02 -9.88 16.50
N LYS A 173 -8.72 -9.51 17.76
CA LYS A 173 -7.37 -9.28 18.26
C LYS A 173 -6.36 -10.41 17.98
N GLU A 174 -6.70 -11.67 18.28
CA GLU A 174 -5.75 -12.78 18.11
C GLU A 174 -5.39 -13.06 16.64
N PRO A 175 -6.36 -13.21 15.70
CA PRO A 175 -6.06 -13.29 14.28
C PRO A 175 -5.36 -12.05 13.72
N GLU A 176 -5.72 -10.85 14.20
CA GLU A 176 -5.10 -9.60 13.78
C GLU A 176 -3.62 -9.52 14.21
N ASP A 177 -3.30 -9.93 15.43
CA ASP A 177 -1.92 -9.99 15.92
C ASP A 177 -1.07 -10.97 15.10
N LEU A 178 -1.65 -12.12 14.70
CA LEU A 178 -1.00 -13.04 13.76
C LEU A 178 -0.80 -12.38 12.38
N LEU A 179 -1.84 -11.76 11.82
CA LEU A 179 -1.78 -11.07 10.53
C LEU A 179 -0.66 -10.03 10.49
N ILE A 180 -0.57 -9.17 11.51
CA ILE A 180 0.48 -8.15 11.62
C ILE A 180 1.86 -8.82 11.71
N GLY A 181 2.00 -9.84 12.58
CA GLY A 181 3.27 -10.54 12.77
C GLY A 181 3.78 -11.20 11.49
N GLU A 182 2.91 -11.88 10.75
CA GLU A 182 3.29 -12.53 9.49
C GLU A 182 3.55 -11.52 8.37
N CYS A 183 2.74 -10.46 8.23
CA CYS A 183 3.00 -9.38 7.26
C CYS A 183 4.40 -8.75 7.47
N LYS A 184 4.83 -8.56 8.72
CA LYS A 184 6.18 -8.06 9.01
C LYS A 184 7.30 -9.02 8.61
N LYS A 185 7.08 -10.33 8.71
CA LYS A 185 8.04 -11.32 8.21
C LYS A 185 8.12 -11.25 6.68
N VAL A 186 6.97 -11.16 6.01
CA VAL A 186 6.89 -11.03 4.55
C VAL A 186 7.64 -9.78 4.07
N LEU A 187 7.56 -8.67 4.80
CA LEU A 187 8.27 -7.43 4.47
C LEU A 187 9.81 -7.55 4.47
N GLN A 188 10.39 -8.61 5.05
CA GLN A 188 11.85 -8.83 5.03
C GLN A 188 12.37 -9.18 3.63
N ASP A 189 11.51 -9.73 2.77
CA ASP A 189 11.82 -10.07 1.38
C ASP A 189 10.55 -9.88 0.53
N VAL A 190 10.42 -8.69 -0.03
CA VAL A 190 9.18 -8.21 -0.66
C VAL A 190 9.49 -7.44 -1.94
N THR A 191 8.71 -7.69 -2.97
CA THR A 191 8.76 -6.88 -4.20
C THR A 191 8.04 -5.55 -4.02
N ALA A 192 8.21 -4.61 -4.96
CA ALA A 192 7.52 -3.32 -4.91
C ALA A 192 5.97 -3.44 -4.91
N ASP A 193 5.43 -4.36 -5.72
CA ASP A 193 3.98 -4.57 -5.83
C ASP A 193 3.40 -5.28 -4.59
N GLU A 194 4.15 -6.22 -4.03
CA GLU A 194 3.81 -6.87 -2.77
C GLU A 194 3.87 -5.87 -1.61
N PHE A 195 4.89 -5.01 -1.56
CA PHE A 195 5.03 -4.00 -0.51
C PHE A 195 3.79 -3.11 -0.43
N HIS A 196 3.28 -2.67 -1.58
CA HIS A 196 2.04 -1.91 -1.64
C HIS A 196 0.86 -2.67 -1.01
N SER A 197 0.66 -3.92 -1.41
CA SER A 197 -0.44 -4.77 -0.93
C SER A 197 -0.31 -5.06 0.58
N ILE A 198 0.88 -5.35 1.08
CA ILE A 198 1.13 -5.60 2.50
C ILE A 198 0.93 -4.33 3.33
N MET A 199 1.36 -3.16 2.84
CA MET A 199 1.11 -1.90 3.52
C MET A 199 -0.40 -1.56 3.59
N GLU A 200 -1.19 -1.88 2.56
CA GLU A 200 -2.65 -1.73 2.61
C GLU A 200 -3.28 -2.66 3.65
N ILE A 201 -2.81 -3.90 3.74
CA ILE A 201 -3.26 -4.88 4.74
C ILE A 201 -2.95 -4.37 6.15
N LEU A 202 -1.69 -3.97 6.41
CA LEU A 202 -1.26 -3.47 7.71
C LEU A 202 -2.01 -2.19 8.10
N ALA A 203 -2.21 -1.25 7.16
CA ALA A 203 -2.97 -0.02 7.38
C ALA A 203 -4.45 -0.29 7.69
N TRP A 204 -5.02 -1.40 7.23
CA TRP A 204 -6.38 -1.79 7.57
C TRP A 204 -6.50 -2.28 9.02
N THR A 205 -5.44 -2.83 9.61
CA THR A 205 -5.42 -3.30 11.01
C THR A 205 -5.42 -2.16 12.03
N ARG A 206 -5.37 -2.51 13.32
CA ARG A 206 -5.12 -1.60 14.45
C ARG A 206 -3.89 -0.70 14.27
N LEU A 207 -2.92 -1.09 13.43
CA LEU A 207 -1.78 -0.24 13.12
C LEU A 207 -2.21 1.06 12.44
N GLY A 208 -3.15 1.03 11.50
CA GLY A 208 -3.61 2.25 10.83
C GLY A 208 -4.54 3.13 11.67
N SER A 209 -5.01 2.63 12.81
CA SER A 209 -6.06 3.29 13.62
C SER A 209 -5.55 4.01 14.88
N THR A 210 -4.32 3.73 15.32
CA THR A 210 -3.77 4.28 16.57
C THR A 210 -2.47 5.03 16.29
N VAL A 211 -2.15 6.07 17.07
CA VAL A 211 -0.91 6.84 16.87
C VAL A 211 0.33 5.94 16.98
N THR A 212 0.40 5.08 18.00
CA THR A 212 1.52 4.13 18.15
C THR A 212 1.61 3.15 16.98
N GLY A 213 0.48 2.66 16.49
CA GLY A 213 0.45 1.79 15.32
C GLY A 213 0.85 2.50 14.02
N GLN A 214 0.43 3.76 13.85
CA GLN A 214 0.77 4.57 12.69
C GLN A 214 2.26 4.94 12.69
N GLN A 215 2.83 5.20 13.88
CA GLN A 215 4.28 5.34 14.06
C GLN A 215 5.00 4.06 13.62
N GLU A 216 4.49 2.89 13.99
CA GLU A 216 5.06 1.61 13.58
C GLU A 216 5.00 1.40 12.05
N LEU A 217 3.91 1.79 11.38
CA LEU A 217 3.82 1.79 9.91
C LEU A 217 4.86 2.73 9.29
N VAL A 218 5.07 3.92 9.87
CA VAL A 218 6.10 4.85 9.42
C VAL A 218 7.49 4.24 9.61
N ASP A 219 7.78 3.60 10.74
CA ASP A 219 9.06 2.96 10.98
C ASP A 219 9.33 1.80 10.00
N ILE A 220 8.31 1.00 9.66
CA ILE A 220 8.39 0.00 8.57
C ILE A 220 8.81 0.67 7.25
N THR A 221 8.19 1.79 6.88
CA THR A 221 8.56 2.48 5.62
C THR A 221 9.98 3.07 5.66
N ILE A 222 10.48 3.45 6.83
CA ILE A 222 11.84 3.96 7.01
C ILE A 222 12.86 2.82 6.86
N GLU A 223 12.57 1.66 7.45
CA GLU A 223 13.37 0.45 7.30
C GLU A 223 13.42 0.03 5.83
N GLN A 224 12.26 -0.06 5.15
CA GLN A 224 12.19 -0.42 3.73
C GLN A 224 12.87 0.59 2.81
N ALA A 225 12.84 1.89 3.14
CA ALA A 225 13.53 2.90 2.37
C ALA A 225 15.06 2.83 2.50
N GLU A 226 15.56 2.17 3.55
CA GLU A 226 16.97 2.06 3.92
C GLU A 226 17.66 3.44 4.00
N LEU A 227 17.09 4.37 4.78
CA LEU A 227 17.60 5.75 4.88
C LEU A 227 19.04 5.88 5.45
N SER A 228 19.63 4.78 5.92
CA SER A 228 21.05 4.71 6.32
C SER A 228 22.00 4.50 5.14
N VAL A 229 21.51 4.06 3.99
CA VAL A 229 22.31 3.80 2.78
C VAL A 229 22.52 5.09 2.01
N PRO A 230 23.76 5.43 1.58
CA PRO A 230 24.01 6.61 0.76
C PRO A 230 23.22 6.59 -0.56
N PHE A 231 22.72 7.75 -0.96
CA PHE A 231 21.93 7.89 -2.19
C PHE A 231 22.81 7.83 -3.44
N LYS A 232 22.35 7.11 -4.48
CA LYS A 232 23.00 7.03 -5.79
C LYS A 232 22.01 7.42 -6.89
N HIS A 233 22.25 8.55 -7.54
CA HIS A 233 21.37 9.08 -8.60
C HIS A 233 21.20 8.15 -9.83
N THR A 234 22.17 7.26 -10.07
CA THR A 234 22.11 6.25 -11.14
C THR A 234 21.28 5.01 -10.75
N ASN A 235 20.93 4.84 -9.48
CA ASN A 235 20.16 3.70 -9.01
C ASN A 235 18.66 4.00 -9.09
N VAL A 236 18.02 3.52 -10.16
CA VAL A 236 16.59 3.71 -10.42
C VAL A 236 15.70 3.05 -9.38
N GLU A 237 16.10 1.88 -8.91
CA GLU A 237 15.37 1.13 -7.90
C GLU A 237 15.36 1.86 -6.55
N GLN A 238 16.51 2.41 -6.13
CA GLN A 238 16.63 3.11 -4.84
C GLN A 238 15.70 4.32 -4.75
N TRP A 239 15.60 5.15 -5.80
CA TRP A 239 14.72 6.31 -5.74
C TRP A 239 13.25 5.94 -5.93
N ASN A 240 12.92 4.92 -6.72
CA ASN A 240 11.54 4.41 -6.82
C ASN A 240 11.06 3.88 -5.45
N ARG A 241 11.91 3.10 -4.78
CA ARG A 241 11.65 2.60 -3.42
C ARG A 241 11.46 3.73 -2.43
N LEU A 242 12.31 4.76 -2.47
CA LEU A 242 12.16 5.94 -1.62
C LEU A 242 10.81 6.64 -1.85
N VAL A 243 10.44 6.89 -3.12
CA VAL A 243 9.17 7.51 -3.49
C VAL A 243 7.98 6.68 -2.99
N GLN A 244 8.00 5.36 -3.18
CA GLN A 244 6.95 4.46 -2.72
C GLN A 244 6.83 4.44 -1.20
N CYS A 245 7.94 4.33 -0.47
CA CYS A 245 7.95 4.36 0.99
C CYS A 245 7.37 5.67 1.53
N ILE A 246 7.76 6.82 0.96
CA ILE A 246 7.19 8.11 1.35
C ILE A 246 5.69 8.16 1.08
N LYS A 247 5.23 7.70 -0.09
CA LYS A 247 3.80 7.67 -0.43
C LYS A 247 2.98 6.84 0.57
N HIS A 248 3.53 5.73 1.05
CA HIS A 248 2.90 4.91 2.09
C HIS A 248 2.98 5.53 3.48
N ALA A 249 4.03 6.29 3.81
CA ALA A 249 4.18 6.97 5.09
C ALA A 249 3.31 8.24 5.22
N LEU A 250 3.11 8.96 4.11
CA LEU A 250 2.45 10.28 4.07
C LEU A 250 1.09 10.35 4.80
N PRO A 251 0.18 9.37 4.67
CA PRO A 251 -1.10 9.38 5.36
C PRO A 251 -1.02 9.31 6.89
N PHE A 252 0.12 8.88 7.44
CA PHE A 252 0.30 8.60 8.87
C PHE A 252 1.04 9.70 9.62
N PHE A 253 1.65 10.66 8.92
CA PHE A 253 2.25 11.82 9.58
C PHE A 253 1.17 12.73 10.18
N SER A 254 1.48 13.29 11.35
CA SER A 254 0.57 14.15 12.10
C SER A 254 1.36 15.07 13.02
N SER A 255 0.69 15.77 13.95
CA SER A 255 1.39 16.51 15.01
C SER A 255 2.13 15.62 16.00
N GLN A 256 1.82 14.31 16.05
CA GLN A 256 2.44 13.33 16.97
C GLN A 256 3.45 12.42 16.28
N ILE A 257 3.39 12.30 14.95
CA ILE A 257 4.24 11.42 14.14
C ILE A 257 4.92 12.30 13.10
N ASP A 258 6.22 12.52 13.26
CA ASP A 258 6.96 13.48 12.46
C ASP A 258 7.70 12.83 11.27
N SER A 259 8.01 13.65 10.27
CA SER A 259 8.64 13.24 9.01
C SER A 259 10.16 13.48 8.95
N SER A 260 10.79 13.87 10.07
CA SER A 260 12.13 14.48 10.08
C SER A 260 13.22 13.56 9.52
N LYS A 261 13.08 12.23 9.66
CA LYS A 261 14.02 11.24 9.09
C LYS A 261 14.03 11.30 7.56
N PHE A 262 12.85 11.28 6.92
CA PHE A 262 12.75 11.43 5.46
C PHE A 262 13.22 12.81 5.00
N VAL A 263 12.82 13.88 5.69
CA VAL A 263 13.24 15.25 5.35
C VAL A 263 14.76 15.39 5.41
N SER A 264 15.39 14.87 6.48
CA SER A 264 16.85 14.86 6.65
C SER A 264 17.54 14.14 5.51
N TYR A 265 17.07 12.93 5.19
CA TYR A 265 17.65 12.12 4.13
C TYR A 265 17.56 12.81 2.77
N ILE A 266 16.38 13.33 2.40
CA ILE A 266 16.20 14.01 1.11
C ILE A 266 17.10 15.25 1.03
N CYS A 267 17.13 16.08 2.07
CA CYS A 267 17.94 17.30 2.06
C CYS A 267 19.43 17.01 1.91
N VAL A 268 19.96 16.01 2.61
CA VAL A 268 21.41 15.76 2.67
C VAL A 268 21.89 14.81 1.58
N GLN A 269 21.10 13.79 1.21
CA GLN A 269 21.52 12.73 0.30
C GLN A 269 20.97 12.91 -1.12
N VAL A 270 19.73 13.40 -1.26
CA VAL A 270 19.04 13.46 -2.56
C VAL A 270 19.26 14.79 -3.27
N LEU A 271 19.00 15.93 -2.59
CA LEU A 271 19.09 17.26 -3.20
C LEU A 271 20.43 17.55 -3.90
N PRO A 272 21.61 17.19 -3.35
CA PRO A 272 22.88 17.41 -4.03
C PRO A 272 23.01 16.74 -5.40
N HIS A 273 22.22 15.68 -5.64
CA HIS A 273 22.25 14.91 -6.88
C HIS A 273 21.01 15.13 -7.75
N LEU A 274 20.06 15.99 -7.35
CA LEU A 274 18.75 16.13 -7.98
C LEU A 274 18.86 16.40 -9.49
N SER A 275 19.75 17.32 -9.90
CA SER A 275 19.95 17.71 -11.30
C SER A 275 20.55 16.59 -12.18
N LEU A 276 21.20 15.59 -11.57
CA LEU A 276 21.79 14.44 -12.25
C LEU A 276 20.78 13.31 -12.47
N MET A 277 19.60 13.41 -11.86
CA MET A 277 18.57 12.37 -11.96
C MET A 277 17.83 12.47 -13.29
N THR A 278 17.73 11.34 -13.98
CA THR A 278 16.99 11.19 -15.25
C THR A 278 16.06 9.97 -15.17
N SER A 279 14.81 10.12 -15.61
CA SER A 279 13.87 9.00 -15.68
C SER A 279 13.89 8.36 -17.08
N PRO A 280 13.94 7.01 -17.20
CA PRO A 280 13.88 6.32 -18.49
C PRO A 280 12.60 6.58 -19.29
N ASP A 281 11.50 6.88 -18.61
CA ASP A 281 10.16 7.08 -19.18
C ASP A 281 9.80 8.55 -19.45
N GLY A 282 10.76 9.47 -19.29
CA GLY A 282 10.55 10.90 -19.50
C GLY A 282 9.75 11.62 -18.41
N ARG A 283 9.39 10.95 -17.30
CA ARG A 283 8.79 11.61 -16.14
C ARG A 283 9.76 12.57 -15.47
N ASP A 284 9.21 13.68 -14.98
CA ASP A 284 9.95 14.65 -14.18
C ASP A 284 10.10 14.16 -12.73
N ILE A 285 11.04 13.25 -12.52
CA ILE A 285 11.31 12.67 -11.21
C ILE A 285 11.84 13.70 -10.20
N GLN A 286 12.51 14.75 -10.69
CA GLN A 286 13.01 15.83 -9.86
C GLN A 286 11.84 16.54 -9.20
N LEU A 287 10.82 16.91 -9.99
CA LEU A 287 9.60 17.53 -9.50
C LEU A 287 8.83 16.62 -8.53
N GLU A 288 8.74 15.32 -8.81
CA GLU A 288 8.07 14.38 -7.91
C GLU A 288 8.73 14.33 -6.53
N LEU A 289 10.07 14.22 -6.47
CA LEU A 289 10.80 14.18 -5.20
C LEU A 289 10.69 15.47 -4.39
N ILE A 290 10.79 16.64 -5.04
CA ILE A 290 10.67 17.91 -4.31
C ILE A 290 9.23 18.22 -3.90
N LYS A 291 8.22 17.71 -4.62
CA LYS A 291 6.82 17.74 -4.15
C LYS A 291 6.67 16.93 -2.87
N LEU A 292 7.22 15.71 -2.84
CA LEU A 292 7.21 14.87 -1.65
C LEU A 292 7.95 15.54 -0.49
N LEU A 293 9.11 16.16 -0.73
CA LEU A 293 9.82 16.94 0.27
C LEU A 293 8.95 18.07 0.84
N ALA A 294 8.30 18.85 -0.02
CA ALA A 294 7.43 19.93 0.40
C ALA A 294 6.27 19.43 1.28
N GLU A 295 5.65 18.30 0.92
CA GLU A 295 4.61 17.66 1.74
C GLU A 295 5.14 17.16 3.08
N LEU A 296 6.31 16.51 3.09
CA LEU A 296 6.94 16.03 4.32
C LEU A 296 7.24 17.19 5.28
N THR A 297 7.71 18.33 4.80
CA THR A 297 8.03 19.49 5.65
C THR A 297 6.84 20.06 6.43
N VAL A 298 5.59 19.72 6.05
CA VAL A 298 4.39 20.07 6.82
C VAL A 298 4.39 19.41 8.19
N PHE A 299 4.91 18.18 8.28
CA PHE A 299 4.93 17.35 9.48
C PHE A 299 6.34 17.20 10.06
N CYS A 300 7.29 18.02 9.61
CA CYS A 300 8.66 17.97 10.10
C CYS A 300 8.72 18.60 11.49
N GLY A 301 9.17 17.82 12.47
CA GLY A 301 9.48 18.29 13.81
C GLY A 301 10.78 19.07 13.85
N ASN A 302 11.38 19.16 15.04
CA ASN A 302 12.70 19.75 15.20
C ASN A 302 13.76 18.83 14.60
N ILE A 303 14.45 19.30 13.57
CA ILE A 303 15.45 18.52 12.85
C ILE A 303 16.84 18.77 13.43
N GLU A 304 17.66 17.72 13.51
CA GLU A 304 19.07 17.88 13.91
C GLU A 304 19.83 18.66 12.84
N LYS A 305 20.73 19.56 13.26
CA LYS A 305 21.55 20.40 12.37
C LYS A 305 20.72 21.04 11.24
N PRO A 306 19.73 21.90 11.56
CA PRO A 306 18.85 22.51 10.57
C PRO A 306 19.61 23.34 9.55
N GLU A 307 20.70 24.01 9.95
CA GLU A 307 21.57 24.82 9.06
C GLU A 307 22.06 24.02 7.85
N ASP A 308 22.52 22.76 8.04
CA ASP A 308 22.98 21.90 6.94
C ASP A 308 21.87 21.61 5.93
N LYS A 309 20.65 21.34 6.41
CA LYS A 309 19.50 21.00 5.54
C LYS A 309 19.02 22.23 4.78
N VAL A 310 18.96 23.37 5.48
CA VAL A 310 18.60 24.67 4.89
C VAL A 310 19.64 25.09 3.85
N GLN A 311 20.94 24.84 4.08
CA GLN A 311 21.99 25.10 3.09
C GLN A 311 21.79 24.28 1.81
N GLN A 312 21.48 22.97 1.91
CA GLN A 312 21.23 22.14 0.73
C GLN A 312 19.98 22.58 -0.04
N LEU A 313 18.91 22.95 0.68
CA LEU A 313 17.72 23.54 0.08
C LEU A 313 18.02 24.87 -0.62
N TYR A 314 18.80 25.75 0.02
CA TYR A 314 19.21 27.03 -0.56
C TYR A 314 20.01 26.82 -1.84
N ASN A 315 21.04 25.97 -1.79
CA ASN A 315 21.89 25.64 -2.94
C ASN A 315 21.07 25.11 -4.11
N THR A 316 20.08 24.27 -3.83
CA THR A 316 19.19 23.73 -4.87
C THR A 316 18.21 24.80 -5.36
N LEU A 317 17.61 25.60 -4.48
CA LEU A 317 16.65 26.64 -4.85
C LEU A 317 17.25 27.69 -5.81
N ILE A 318 18.49 28.13 -5.55
CA ILE A 318 19.13 29.17 -6.36
C ILE A 318 19.47 28.71 -7.79
N THR A 319 19.54 27.40 -8.07
CA THR A 319 19.72 26.91 -9.44
C THR A 319 18.48 27.13 -10.30
N TYR A 320 17.29 27.14 -9.68
CA TYR A 320 16.00 27.43 -10.33
C TYR A 320 15.60 28.92 -10.26
N MET A 321 16.37 29.74 -9.54
CA MET A 321 16.13 31.18 -9.37
C MET A 321 17.33 32.00 -9.90
N PRO A 322 17.42 32.26 -11.22
CA PRO A 322 18.55 32.97 -11.80
C PRO A 322 18.66 34.41 -11.30
N LEU A 323 19.88 34.97 -11.41
CA LEU A 323 20.10 36.40 -11.21
C LEU A 323 19.44 37.22 -12.33
N PRO A 324 19.08 38.49 -12.07
CA PRO A 324 18.72 39.40 -13.15
C PRO A 324 19.82 39.42 -14.21
N PRO A 325 19.48 39.37 -15.50
CA PRO A 325 20.47 39.40 -16.56
C PRO A 325 21.23 40.73 -16.57
N ALA A 326 22.53 40.67 -16.84
CA ALA A 326 23.39 41.86 -16.90
C ALA A 326 23.11 42.75 -18.12
N THR A 327 22.51 42.18 -19.17
CA THR A 327 22.14 42.85 -20.43
C THR A 327 20.70 42.50 -20.80
N GLU A 328 20.05 43.33 -21.61
CA GLU A 328 18.74 43.01 -22.16
C GLU A 328 18.83 41.72 -22.99
N ILE A 329 18.25 40.63 -22.47
CA ILE A 329 18.14 39.36 -23.20
C ILE A 329 16.83 39.34 -23.98
N THR A 330 16.91 38.92 -25.24
CA THR A 330 15.78 38.72 -26.13
C THR A 330 14.89 37.54 -25.70
N ASP A 331 15.48 36.53 -25.04
CA ASP A 331 14.78 35.35 -24.54
C ASP A 331 14.68 35.36 -23.01
N VAL A 332 13.46 35.52 -22.50
CA VAL A 332 13.18 35.39 -21.06
C VAL A 332 13.42 33.92 -20.64
N PRO A 333 14.25 33.63 -19.63
CA PRO A 333 14.48 32.27 -19.16
C PRO A 333 13.16 31.58 -18.83
N LYS A 334 12.99 30.33 -19.28
CA LYS A 334 11.82 29.53 -18.89
C LYS A 334 11.92 29.20 -17.40
N LEU A 335 11.20 29.95 -16.58
CA LEU A 335 11.15 29.76 -15.14
C LEU A 335 10.34 28.51 -14.78
N GLN A 336 10.91 27.66 -13.93
CA GLN A 336 10.25 26.43 -13.47
C GLN A 336 9.47 26.68 -12.18
N PHE A 337 8.31 27.33 -12.29
CA PHE A 337 7.52 27.75 -11.12
C PHE A 337 7.16 26.60 -10.17
N SER A 338 6.79 25.42 -10.69
CA SER A 338 6.44 24.27 -9.85
C SER A 338 7.63 23.79 -8.99
N HIS A 339 8.85 23.80 -9.53
CA HIS A 339 10.05 23.45 -8.78
C HIS A 339 10.33 24.46 -7.67
N VAL A 340 10.25 25.75 -8.03
CA VAL A 340 10.48 26.85 -7.09
C VAL A 340 9.44 26.84 -5.97
N GLU A 341 8.15 26.59 -6.24
CA GLU A 341 7.15 26.45 -5.19
C GLU A 341 7.53 25.37 -4.17
N CYS A 342 7.92 24.18 -4.64
CA CYS A 342 8.28 23.07 -3.77
C CYS A 342 9.49 23.40 -2.88
N LEU A 343 10.59 23.82 -3.51
CA LEU A 343 11.85 24.10 -2.83
C LEU A 343 11.73 25.31 -1.89
N MET A 344 11.03 26.35 -2.32
CA MET A 344 10.85 27.56 -1.53
C MET A 344 9.90 27.33 -0.35
N TYR A 345 8.88 26.49 -0.50
CA TYR A 345 8.04 26.06 0.63
C TYR A 345 8.85 25.29 1.67
N ALA A 346 9.62 24.28 1.22
CA ALA A 346 10.47 23.50 2.11
C ALA A 346 11.53 24.38 2.79
N PHE A 347 12.18 25.28 2.04
CA PHE A 347 13.14 26.26 2.56
C PHE A 347 12.50 27.17 3.61
N HIS A 348 11.34 27.76 3.33
CA HIS A 348 10.62 28.63 4.27
C HIS A 348 10.27 27.91 5.58
N LYS A 349 9.81 26.65 5.48
CA LYS A 349 9.47 25.82 6.65
C LYS A 349 10.69 25.48 7.51
N LEU A 350 11.78 24.99 6.90
CA LEU A 350 12.96 24.58 7.66
C LEU A 350 13.81 25.77 8.14
N CYS A 351 13.92 26.84 7.35
CA CYS A 351 14.67 28.03 7.74
C CYS A 351 14.04 28.73 8.96
N LYS A 352 12.75 28.52 9.25
CA LYS A 352 12.12 28.96 10.50
C LYS A 352 12.77 28.38 11.75
N GLN A 353 13.38 27.18 11.67
CA GLN A 353 14.12 26.56 12.78
C GLN A 353 15.54 27.15 12.95
N THR A 354 16.04 27.87 11.94
CA THR A 354 17.35 28.54 11.96
C THR A 354 17.26 29.93 11.28
N PRO A 355 16.50 30.89 11.85
CA PRO A 355 16.22 32.18 11.19
C PRO A 355 17.47 32.99 10.87
N GLU A 356 18.54 32.77 11.63
CA GLU A 356 19.85 33.43 11.48
C GLU A 356 20.54 33.10 10.15
N PHE A 357 20.16 31.99 9.49
CA PHE A 357 20.84 31.46 8.29
C PHE A 357 21.04 32.53 7.22
N LEU A 358 19.97 33.27 6.89
CA LEU A 358 20.01 34.32 5.87
C LEU A 358 20.67 35.61 6.35
N ILE A 359 20.80 35.85 7.65
CA ILE A 359 21.28 37.14 8.20
C ILE A 359 22.79 37.08 8.50
N LYS A 360 23.32 35.87 8.70
CA LYS A 360 24.73 35.61 9.02
C LYS A 360 25.70 36.06 7.92
N ASP A 361 25.30 35.95 6.65
CA ASP A 361 26.07 36.43 5.49
C ASP A 361 25.28 37.53 4.74
N PRO A 362 25.66 38.82 4.90
CA PRO A 362 25.00 39.93 4.23
C PRO A 362 25.07 39.89 2.71
N GLU A 363 26.14 39.34 2.12
CA GLU A 363 26.29 39.24 0.66
C GLU A 363 25.38 38.13 0.12
N GLN A 364 25.29 36.99 0.81
CA GLN A 364 24.34 35.93 0.48
C GLN A 364 22.89 36.46 0.50
N LEU A 365 22.51 37.24 1.52
CA LEU A 365 21.17 37.84 1.62
C LEU A 365 20.89 38.81 0.48
N LYS A 366 21.87 39.66 0.16
CA LYS A 366 21.78 40.64 -0.92
C LYS A 366 21.60 39.94 -2.26
N GLU A 367 22.39 38.92 -2.56
CA GLU A 367 22.26 38.12 -3.77
C GLU A 367 20.89 37.43 -3.83
N PHE A 368 20.46 36.81 -2.74
CA PHE A 368 19.16 36.13 -2.67
C PHE A 368 17.99 37.11 -2.91
N ARG A 369 18.07 38.33 -2.37
CA ARG A 369 17.08 39.40 -2.63
C ARG A 369 17.02 39.82 -4.09
N LEU A 370 18.16 39.87 -4.80
CA LEU A 370 18.18 40.15 -6.24
C LEU A 370 17.46 39.05 -7.03
N ARG A 371 17.71 37.77 -6.70
CA ARG A 371 17.03 36.61 -7.30
C ARG A 371 15.52 36.66 -7.02
N LEU A 372 15.12 36.92 -5.77
CA LEU A 372 13.71 37.07 -5.39
C LEU A 372 13.03 38.22 -6.15
N GLN A 373 13.70 39.37 -6.30
CA GLN A 373 13.16 40.52 -7.02
C GLN A 373 12.96 40.22 -8.50
N TYR A 374 13.93 39.57 -9.14
CA TYR A 374 13.84 39.14 -10.53
C TYR A 374 12.69 38.17 -10.73
N PHE A 375 12.60 37.15 -9.88
CA PHE A 375 11.56 36.13 -9.96
C PHE A 375 10.16 36.72 -9.72
N ALA A 376 10.02 37.66 -8.78
CA ALA A 376 8.76 38.37 -8.51
C ALA A 376 8.25 39.15 -9.73
N ARG A 377 9.14 39.81 -10.49
CA ARG A 377 8.78 40.50 -11.74
C ARG A 377 8.25 39.51 -12.78
N GLY A 378 8.91 38.36 -12.94
CA GLY A 378 8.46 37.30 -13.85
C GLY A 378 7.09 36.72 -13.47
N ILE A 379 6.83 36.53 -12.17
CA ILE A 379 5.56 36.02 -11.65
C ILE A 379 4.38 36.98 -11.94
N GLN A 380 4.55 38.29 -11.75
CA GLN A 380 3.45 39.25 -11.87
C GLN A 380 2.81 39.24 -13.27
N GLY A 381 3.63 39.22 -14.33
CA GLY A 381 3.15 39.13 -15.70
C GLY A 381 2.43 37.83 -16.00
N TYR A 382 2.92 36.71 -15.43
CA TYR A 382 2.32 35.40 -15.62
C TYR A 382 0.99 35.25 -14.86
N ILE A 383 0.90 35.74 -13.62
CA ILE A 383 -0.35 35.81 -12.84
C ILE A 383 -1.43 36.56 -13.60
N LYS A 384 -1.09 37.72 -14.21
CA LYS A 384 -2.05 38.52 -14.98
C LYS A 384 -2.64 37.71 -16.14
N LYS A 385 -1.78 37.07 -16.95
CA LYS A 385 -2.20 36.21 -18.07
C LYS A 385 -3.07 35.03 -17.62
N LEU A 386 -2.70 34.38 -16.52
CA LEU A 386 -3.47 33.26 -15.97
C LEU A 386 -4.86 33.70 -15.48
N ARG A 387 -4.95 34.84 -14.78
CA ARG A 387 -6.23 35.41 -14.34
C ARG A 387 -7.13 35.77 -15.52
N GLU A 388 -6.59 36.44 -16.54
CA GLU A 388 -7.32 36.75 -17.77
C GLU A 388 -7.83 35.48 -18.47
N ALA A 389 -7.04 34.41 -18.47
CA ALA A 389 -7.41 33.14 -19.11
C ALA A 389 -8.46 32.32 -18.36
N ILE A 390 -8.68 32.55 -17.05
CA ILE A 390 -9.68 31.82 -16.24
C ILE A 390 -10.87 32.69 -15.83
N SER A 391 -10.75 34.01 -15.89
CA SER A 391 -11.81 34.94 -15.49
C SER A 391 -13.04 34.79 -16.39
N GLY A 392 -14.21 34.72 -15.77
CA GLY A 392 -15.49 34.60 -16.48
C GLY A 392 -15.86 33.18 -16.93
N LYS A 393 -15.02 32.17 -16.65
CA LYS A 393 -15.35 30.76 -16.89
C LYS A 393 -16.27 30.21 -15.81
N THR A 394 -17.23 29.41 -16.23
CA THR A 394 -18.13 28.64 -15.36
C THR A 394 -17.39 27.50 -14.66
N GLU A 395 -17.97 26.95 -13.59
CA GLU A 395 -17.38 25.81 -12.88
C GLU A 395 -17.14 24.60 -13.78
N GLU A 396 -18.02 24.34 -14.74
CA GLU A 396 -17.88 23.21 -15.65
C GLU A 396 -16.73 23.43 -16.65
N GLU A 397 -16.58 24.65 -17.14
CA GLU A 397 -15.45 25.00 -18.02
C GLU A 397 -14.11 24.91 -17.28
N LEU A 398 -14.08 25.23 -15.98
CA LEU A 398 -12.87 25.12 -15.16
C LEU A 398 -12.46 23.66 -14.91
N LYS A 399 -13.35 22.69 -15.12
CA LYS A 399 -13.03 21.26 -14.98
C LYS A 399 -12.27 20.71 -16.18
N SER A 400 -12.16 21.44 -17.31
CA SER A 400 -11.34 20.97 -18.42
C SER A 400 -9.86 20.87 -18.00
N GLU A 401 -9.16 19.85 -18.50
CA GLU A 401 -7.76 19.58 -18.15
C GLU A 401 -6.86 20.81 -18.32
N GLU A 402 -7.01 21.53 -19.44
CA GLU A 402 -6.27 22.76 -19.72
C GLU A 402 -6.53 23.86 -18.66
N ASN A 403 -7.78 24.03 -18.24
CA ASN A 403 -8.14 25.05 -17.26
C ASN A 403 -7.72 24.66 -15.85
N GLN A 404 -7.78 23.37 -15.50
CA GLN A 404 -7.23 22.86 -14.24
C GLN A 404 -5.73 23.15 -14.15
N LEU A 405 -4.96 22.92 -15.23
CA LEU A 405 -3.54 23.28 -15.28
C LEU A 405 -3.31 24.78 -15.04
N LYS A 406 -4.12 25.65 -15.65
CA LYS A 406 -4.04 27.11 -15.43
C LYS A 406 -4.41 27.52 -14.00
N VAL A 407 -5.40 26.87 -13.40
CA VAL A 407 -5.81 27.11 -12.00
C VAL A 407 -4.67 26.70 -11.04
N VAL A 408 -4.07 25.52 -11.24
CA VAL A 408 -2.92 25.05 -10.45
C VAL A 408 -1.74 26.00 -10.62
N ALA A 409 -1.41 26.41 -11.85
CA ALA A 409 -0.35 27.38 -12.12
C ALA A 409 -0.59 28.73 -11.45
N LEU A 410 -1.85 29.19 -11.38
CA LEU A 410 -2.20 30.42 -10.68
C LEU A 410 -2.01 30.27 -9.16
N LYS A 411 -2.35 29.11 -8.58
CA LYS A 411 -2.10 28.82 -7.17
C LYS A 411 -0.60 28.76 -6.87
N THR A 412 0.17 28.04 -7.68
CA THR A 412 1.65 27.97 -7.61
C THR A 412 2.28 29.36 -7.58
N THR A 413 1.89 30.22 -8.52
CA THR A 413 2.49 31.57 -8.64
C THR A 413 2.09 32.51 -7.50
N ASN A 414 0.84 32.44 -7.01
CA ASN A 414 0.41 33.19 -5.82
C ASN A 414 1.12 32.71 -4.55
N ASN A 415 1.33 31.39 -4.42
CA ASN A 415 2.06 30.77 -3.32
C ASN A 415 3.50 31.30 -3.26
N ILE A 416 4.21 31.25 -4.39
CA ILE A 416 5.58 31.79 -4.48
C ILE A 416 5.59 33.28 -4.13
N ASN A 417 4.67 34.09 -4.69
CA ASN A 417 4.61 35.53 -4.40
C ASN A 417 4.40 35.81 -2.89
N THR A 418 3.61 34.99 -2.20
CA THR A 418 3.39 35.11 -0.75
C THR A 418 4.66 34.81 0.02
N LEU A 419 5.34 33.70 -0.31
CA LEU A 419 6.62 33.35 0.32
C LEU A 419 7.71 34.38 0.04
N ILE A 420 7.70 35.00 -1.15
CA ILE A 420 8.68 36.03 -1.54
C ILE A 420 8.53 37.24 -0.61
N LYS A 421 7.28 37.69 -0.38
CA LYS A 421 7.00 38.82 0.54
C LYS A 421 7.53 38.55 1.94
N ASP A 422 7.33 37.33 2.44
CA ASP A 422 7.84 36.89 3.73
C ASP A 422 9.37 37.03 3.82
N LEU A 423 10.09 36.50 2.83
CA LEU A 423 11.56 36.54 2.77
C LEU A 423 12.16 37.94 2.51
N PHE A 424 11.36 38.89 2.01
CA PHE A 424 11.79 40.29 1.80
C PHE A 424 11.79 41.15 3.07
N HIS A 425 11.15 40.71 4.16
CA HIS A 425 11.19 41.44 5.41
C HIS A 425 12.64 41.61 5.91
N SER A 426 12.87 42.63 6.75
CA SER A 426 14.14 42.86 7.43
C SER A 426 13.90 42.87 8.93
N PRO A 427 14.19 41.77 9.67
CA PRO A 427 14.68 40.47 9.19
C PRO A 427 13.63 39.65 8.41
N PRO A 428 14.02 38.62 7.63
CA PRO A 428 13.09 37.72 6.93
C PRO A 428 12.01 37.14 7.84
N SER A 429 10.77 37.05 7.34
CA SER A 429 9.61 36.51 8.05
C SER A 429 9.28 35.09 7.59
N PHE A 430 8.81 34.26 8.52
CA PHE A 430 8.38 32.88 8.25
C PHE A 430 6.96 32.60 8.78
N LYS A 431 6.07 33.59 8.64
CA LYS A 431 4.74 33.59 9.27
C LYS A 431 3.62 33.18 8.32
N SER A 432 3.79 33.42 7.02
CA SER A 432 2.78 33.10 6.02
C SER A 432 2.52 31.60 5.97
N ILE A 433 1.24 31.22 5.90
CA ILE A 433 0.78 29.85 5.73
C ILE A 433 0.18 29.76 4.32
N ILE A 434 0.71 28.85 3.51
CA ILE A 434 0.19 28.55 2.18
C ILE A 434 -0.16 27.06 2.08
N HIS A 435 -1.08 26.73 1.18
CA HIS A 435 -1.39 25.36 0.82
C HIS A 435 -0.74 25.03 -0.52
N LEU A 436 0.04 23.95 -0.56
CA LEU A 436 0.72 23.47 -1.78
C LEU A 436 -0.26 23.37 -2.95
N SER A 437 0.16 23.82 -4.14
CA SER A 437 -0.74 23.99 -5.29
C SER A 437 -1.49 22.72 -5.68
N TRP A 438 -0.81 21.57 -5.66
CA TRP A 438 -1.35 20.25 -6.02
C TRP A 438 -2.13 19.56 -4.89
N LYS A 439 -2.22 20.14 -3.70
CA LYS A 439 -3.02 19.61 -2.59
C LYS A 439 -4.37 20.33 -2.52
N THR A 440 -5.43 19.54 -2.39
CA THR A 440 -6.75 20.06 -2.00
C THR A 440 -6.66 20.58 -0.56
N PRO A 441 -7.21 21.76 -0.23
CA PRO A 441 -7.34 22.16 1.17
C PRO A 441 -8.10 21.07 1.92
N CYS A 442 -7.43 20.39 2.84
CA CYS A 442 -8.13 19.51 3.76
C CYS A 442 -8.96 20.45 4.65
N ASN A 443 -10.28 20.27 4.71
CA ASN A 443 -11.06 20.92 5.76
C ASN A 443 -10.49 20.35 7.08
N ASP A 444 -9.76 21.17 7.83
CA ASP A 444 -9.26 20.86 9.18
C ASP A 444 -10.44 20.67 10.15
N LYS A 445 -11.15 19.56 9.96
CA LYS A 445 -12.16 18.98 10.84
C LYS A 445 -11.97 17.47 10.83
N LYS A 446 -10.92 17.01 11.48
CA LYS A 446 -10.90 15.71 12.16
C LYS A 446 -10.39 15.93 13.57
#